data_AF-A0A7S2VDF2-F1
#
_entry.id   AF-A0A7S2VDF2-F1
#
_cell.length_a   1.000
_cell.length_b   1.000
_cell.length_c   1.000
_cell.angle_alpha   90.00
_cell.angle_beta   90.00
_cell.angle_gamma   90.00
#
_symmetry.space_group_name_H-M   'P 1'
#
loop_
_entity.id
_entity.type
_entity.pdbx_description
1 polymer ?
#
loop_
_entity_poly.entity_id
_entity_poly.type
_entity_poly.pdbx_seq_one_letter_code
_entity_poly.pdbx_strand_id
1 'polypeptide(L)'
;MMRFYAFSIFLSLIQEQSVNIEAFVPHGERASWKSVEKKKAKFNKLPTYFVSELSTTAESSISPSMELSDWADLNPESLVSAPCLIEQTLCQPSEEQPQMAKDLDYARAVMDAWKQEELDDENVWETVWCHCTYSTQDDNQVTPLYGHLIQKPSTIESEKKACGVIFFHTGAGPHDLFLLYKAASLVNRGGDQDTVVLVADILSDETGWAWGADRTLYNQQRKKLLEAPGRSTLQKRVQAAIQTLQALEYVDSDRLGVMGWCLGGHPVMEVAKVENPAVRA
;
A
#
# COMPACT_ATOMS: atom_id res chain seq x y z
N MET A 1 3.63 10.26 27.84
CA MET A 1 4.88 10.17 27.04
C MET A 1 4.88 8.79 26.38
N MET A 2 4.24 8.67 25.22
CA MET A 2 3.99 7.42 24.51
C MET A 2 5.15 7.14 23.54
N ARG A 3 5.65 5.90 23.50
CA ARG A 3 6.76 5.47 22.65
C ARG A 3 6.22 5.10 21.26
N PHE A 4 6.81 5.65 20.21
CA PHE A 4 6.51 5.39 18.81
C PHE A 4 7.14 4.07 18.34
N TYR A 5 6.40 3.26 17.57
CA TYR A 5 6.93 2.11 16.84
C TYR A 5 6.47 2.18 15.38
N ALA A 6 7.34 2.67 14.50
CA ALA A 6 7.19 2.42 13.06
C ALA A 6 7.74 1.01 12.76
N PHE A 7 6.87 0.05 12.48
CA PHE A 7 7.27 -1.28 12.02
C PHE A 7 7.49 -1.25 10.51
N SER A 8 8.76 -1.23 10.09
CA SER A 8 9.14 -1.53 8.71
C SER A 8 9.44 -3.03 8.65
N ILE A 9 8.49 -3.81 8.12
CA ILE A 9 8.71 -5.24 7.91
C ILE A 9 9.53 -5.40 6.61
N PHE A 10 10.84 -5.58 6.76
CA PHE A 10 11.70 -6.08 5.68
C PHE A 10 11.50 -7.60 5.57
N LEU A 11 10.69 -8.05 4.61
CA LEU A 11 10.74 -9.45 4.18
C LEU A 11 12.01 -9.64 3.34
N SER A 12 13.03 -10.25 3.94
CA SER A 12 14.17 -10.85 3.22
C SER A 12 14.21 -12.31 3.60
N LEU A 13 13.49 -13.17 2.87
CA LEU A 13 13.62 -14.64 2.96
C LEU A 13 12.76 -15.34 1.90
N ILE A 14 13.27 -15.43 0.67
CA ILE A 14 13.16 -16.64 -0.17
C ILE A 14 14.46 -16.71 -0.99
N GLN A 15 15.48 -17.35 -0.44
CA GLN A 15 16.57 -17.93 -1.23
C GLN A 15 17.22 -19.07 -0.43
N GLU A 16 16.54 -20.21 -0.36
CA GLU A 16 17.18 -21.48 -0.01
C GLU A 16 17.98 -21.95 -1.23
N GLN A 17 19.27 -21.66 -1.25
CA GLN A 17 20.25 -22.59 -1.81
C GLN A 17 21.36 -22.81 -0.79
N SER A 18 21.37 -24.05 -0.30
CA SER A 18 22.41 -24.68 0.50
C SER A 18 23.74 -24.64 -0.24
N VAL A 19 24.70 -23.87 0.29
CA VAL A 19 26.12 -24.02 -0.05
C VAL A 19 26.91 -24.21 1.23
N ASN A 20 27.69 -25.29 1.21
CA ASN A 20 28.53 -25.83 2.27
C ASN A 20 29.32 -24.78 3.06
N ILE A 21 29.23 -24.87 4.38
CA ILE A 21 30.14 -24.22 5.32
C ILE A 21 31.35 -25.14 5.49
N GLU A 22 32.48 -24.78 4.87
CA GLU A 22 33.80 -25.22 5.33
C GLU A 22 34.55 -24.06 5.98
N ALA A 23 35.30 -24.44 7.01
CA ALA A 23 35.83 -23.62 8.06
C ALA A 23 36.95 -22.66 7.62
N PHE A 24 37.01 -21.48 8.25
CA PHE A 24 38.28 -20.78 8.46
C PHE A 24 38.20 -19.84 9.67
N VAL A 25 38.99 -20.15 10.70
CA VAL A 25 39.39 -19.27 11.81
C VAL A 25 40.91 -19.14 11.66
N PRO A 26 41.48 -17.92 11.65
CA PRO A 26 42.15 -17.48 12.88
C PRO A 26 42.18 -15.96 13.16
N HIS A 27 42.23 -15.70 14.47
CA HIS A 27 42.93 -14.65 15.21
C HIS A 27 42.91 -13.18 14.78
N GLY A 28 42.45 -12.36 15.74
CA GLY A 28 43.33 -11.35 16.33
C GLY A 28 42.96 -9.90 16.02
N GLU A 29 42.33 -9.23 16.98
CA GLU A 29 42.70 -7.92 17.54
C GLU A 29 41.47 -7.21 18.14
N ARG A 30 41.44 -7.10 19.47
CA ARG A 30 40.49 -6.27 20.21
C ARG A 30 40.96 -4.81 20.14
N ALA A 31 40.33 -4.00 19.30
CA ALA A 31 40.46 -2.55 19.36
C ALA A 31 39.69 -1.99 20.57
N SER A 32 40.38 -1.18 21.38
CA SER A 32 39.86 -0.63 22.63
C SER A 32 38.84 0.50 22.41
N TRP A 33 37.69 0.40 23.09
CA TRP A 33 36.58 1.37 23.10
C TRP A 33 36.86 2.59 24.00
N LYS A 34 37.93 3.33 23.75
CA LYS A 34 38.23 4.59 24.47
C LYS A 34 38.56 5.71 23.50
N SER A 35 37.57 6.21 22.74
CA SER A 35 37.60 7.55 22.11
C SER A 35 36.28 7.90 21.39
N VAL A 36 35.13 7.92 22.08
CA VAL A 36 33.86 8.44 21.50
C VAL A 36 33.22 9.57 22.33
N GLU A 37 33.79 9.97 23.47
CA GLU A 37 33.16 10.97 24.37
C GLU A 37 33.61 12.43 24.21
N LYS A 38 34.16 12.85 23.06
CA LYS A 38 34.61 14.26 22.87
C LYS A 38 34.00 15.02 21.68
N LYS A 39 32.77 14.69 21.26
CA LYS A 39 32.05 15.50 20.24
C LYS A 39 30.56 15.77 20.55
N LYS A 40 30.20 15.93 21.82
CA LYS A 40 28.87 16.45 22.23
C LYS A 40 28.96 17.90 22.72
N ALA A 41 29.26 18.83 21.81
CA ALA A 41 29.08 20.28 22.05
C ALA A 41 29.21 21.05 20.74
N LYS A 42 28.19 20.98 19.86
CA LYS A 42 27.90 21.93 18.77
C LYS A 42 26.73 21.40 17.91
N PHE A 43 25.53 21.33 18.50
CA PHE A 43 24.29 21.21 17.74
C PHE A 43 23.24 22.05 18.46
N ASN A 44 23.29 23.36 18.24
CA ASN A 44 22.23 24.30 18.64
C ASN A 44 22.16 25.36 17.53
N LYS A 45 21.27 25.09 16.56
CA LYS A 45 20.55 26.02 15.68
C LYS A 45 20.00 25.19 14.51
N LEU A 46 18.82 24.61 14.72
CA LEU A 46 17.99 24.18 13.60
C LEU A 46 17.37 25.43 12.98
N PRO A 47 17.35 25.56 11.65
CA PRO A 47 16.68 26.65 10.98
C PRO A 47 15.16 26.55 11.21
N THR A 48 14.56 27.67 11.62
CA THR A 48 13.11 27.88 11.58
C THR A 48 12.68 27.88 10.12
N TYR A 49 12.07 26.78 9.67
CA TYR A 49 11.38 26.74 8.38
C TYR A 49 10.07 27.51 8.53
N PHE A 50 9.89 28.51 7.67
CA PHE A 50 8.63 29.21 7.49
C PHE A 50 7.62 28.21 6.93
N VAL A 51 6.64 27.81 7.73
CA VAL A 51 5.47 27.07 7.24
C VAL A 51 4.56 28.10 6.58
N SER A 52 4.58 28.17 5.24
CA SER A 52 3.57 28.93 4.51
C SER A 52 2.26 28.16 4.58
N GLU A 53 1.23 28.77 5.16
CA GLU A 53 -0.14 28.26 5.14
C GLU A 53 -0.64 28.21 3.69
N LEU A 54 -0.41 27.09 3.01
CA LEU A 54 -1.05 26.77 1.75
C LEU A 54 -2.47 26.28 2.05
N SER A 55 -3.39 27.23 2.21
CA SER A 55 -4.83 26.97 2.17
C SER A 55 -5.26 26.74 0.71
N THR A 56 -4.92 25.58 0.16
CA THR A 56 -5.50 25.07 -1.09
C THR A 56 -6.63 24.11 -0.74
N THR A 57 -7.87 24.60 -0.80
CA THR A 57 -9.06 23.76 -0.90
C THR A 57 -9.06 23.12 -2.29
N ALA A 58 -8.21 22.11 -2.49
CA ALA A 58 -8.33 21.26 -3.66
C ALA A 58 -9.63 20.47 -3.49
N GLU A 59 -10.64 20.82 -4.28
CA GLU A 59 -11.84 20.00 -4.43
C GLU A 59 -11.40 18.67 -5.04
N SER A 60 -11.18 17.68 -4.17
CA SER A 60 -11.01 16.30 -4.57
C SER A 60 -12.34 15.85 -5.19
N SER A 61 -12.44 15.93 -6.51
CA SER A 61 -13.57 15.38 -7.26
C SER A 61 -13.46 13.86 -7.25
N ILE A 62 -13.87 13.25 -6.15
CA ILE A 62 -14.22 11.83 -6.15
C ILE A 62 -15.51 11.77 -6.94
N SER A 63 -15.52 10.99 -8.03
CA SER A 63 -16.73 10.76 -8.81
C SER A 63 -17.84 10.29 -7.86
N PRO A 64 -18.90 11.08 -7.64
CA PRO A 64 -19.81 10.88 -6.52
C PRO A 64 -20.94 9.95 -6.95
N SER A 65 -20.70 8.65 -6.82
CA SER A 65 -21.69 7.60 -6.52
C SER A 65 -21.03 6.25 -6.78
N MET A 66 -20.34 5.70 -5.78
CA MET A 66 -20.07 4.27 -5.80
C MET A 66 -21.40 3.59 -5.48
N GLU A 67 -22.04 3.03 -6.49
CA GLU A 67 -23.30 2.32 -6.32
C GLU A 67 -23.02 1.00 -5.61
N LEU A 68 -23.97 0.50 -4.82
CA LEU A 68 -23.83 -0.81 -4.16
C LEU A 68 -23.59 -1.94 -5.18
N SER A 69 -24.04 -1.76 -6.44
CA SER A 69 -23.81 -2.70 -7.53
C SER A 69 -22.37 -2.80 -8.01
N ASP A 70 -21.51 -1.83 -7.65
CA ASP A 70 -20.11 -1.80 -8.08
C ASP A 70 -19.21 -2.68 -7.22
N TRP A 71 -19.75 -3.20 -6.11
CA TRP A 71 -19.05 -4.07 -5.18
C TRP A 71 -19.19 -5.53 -5.60
N ALA A 72 -18.05 -6.21 -5.73
CA ALA A 72 -17.96 -7.64 -5.99
C ALA A 72 -17.41 -8.35 -4.75
N ASP A 73 -17.67 -9.65 -4.63
CA ASP A 73 -17.02 -10.47 -3.62
C ASP A 73 -15.50 -10.50 -3.86
N LEU A 74 -14.72 -10.39 -2.78
CA LEU A 74 -13.27 -10.53 -2.81
C LEU A 74 -12.86 -11.78 -2.02
N ASN A 75 -12.70 -12.89 -2.73
CA ASN A 75 -12.18 -14.15 -2.21
C ASN A 75 -11.36 -14.86 -3.31
N PRO A 76 -10.59 -15.89 -2.96
CA PRO A 76 -9.79 -16.63 -3.94
C PRO A 76 -10.63 -17.17 -5.13
N GLU A 77 -11.86 -17.60 -4.88
CA GLU A 77 -12.75 -18.16 -5.91
C GLU A 77 -13.32 -17.07 -6.84
N SER A 78 -13.59 -15.86 -6.33
CA SER A 78 -14.19 -14.77 -7.13
C SER A 78 -13.19 -14.12 -8.09
N LEU A 79 -11.89 -14.18 -7.76
CA LEU A 79 -10.82 -13.64 -8.62
C LEU A 79 -10.53 -14.53 -9.84
N VAL A 80 -11.04 -15.76 -9.87
CA VAL A 80 -10.81 -16.72 -10.95
C VAL A 80 -12.13 -17.01 -11.66
N SER A 81 -12.29 -16.54 -12.90
CA SER A 81 -13.54 -16.78 -13.67
C SER A 81 -13.80 -18.28 -13.93
N ALA A 82 -12.73 -19.09 -13.91
CA ALA A 82 -12.80 -20.54 -13.80
C ALA A 82 -11.53 -21.07 -13.10
N PRO A 83 -11.63 -22.06 -12.17
CA PRO A 83 -10.47 -22.60 -11.43
C PRO A 83 -9.34 -23.15 -12.31
N CYS A 84 -9.63 -23.59 -13.53
CA CYS A 84 -8.63 -24.09 -14.48
C CYS A 84 -7.95 -22.99 -15.31
N LEU A 85 -8.38 -21.72 -15.20
CA LEU A 85 -7.93 -20.62 -16.05
C LEU A 85 -7.14 -19.54 -15.29
N ILE A 86 -6.61 -19.84 -14.10
CA ILE A 86 -5.75 -18.92 -13.32
C ILE A 86 -4.66 -18.28 -14.18
N GLU A 87 -4.05 -19.08 -15.08
CA GLU A 87 -3.01 -18.65 -16.02
C GLU A 87 -3.48 -17.54 -16.97
N GLN A 88 -4.76 -17.55 -17.33
CA GLN A 88 -5.35 -16.60 -18.28
C GLN A 88 -5.93 -15.37 -17.60
N THR A 89 -6.47 -15.50 -16.38
CA THR A 89 -7.20 -14.39 -15.74
C THR A 89 -6.33 -13.49 -14.87
N LEU A 90 -5.33 -14.03 -14.16
CA LEU A 90 -4.53 -13.25 -13.21
C LEU A 90 -3.16 -12.85 -13.75
N CYS A 91 -2.61 -13.66 -14.65
CA CYS A 91 -1.23 -13.50 -15.14
C CYS A 91 -1.14 -12.78 -16.49
N GLN A 92 -2.27 -12.44 -17.11
CA GLN A 92 -2.33 -11.70 -18.37
C GLN A 92 -3.33 -10.57 -18.23
N PRO A 93 -3.01 -9.36 -18.73
CA PRO A 93 -3.99 -8.29 -18.78
C PRO A 93 -5.04 -8.60 -19.86
N SER A 94 -6.29 -8.22 -19.59
CA SER A 94 -7.40 -8.22 -20.56
C SER A 94 -7.98 -6.80 -20.68
N GLU A 95 -8.96 -6.61 -21.57
CA GLU A 95 -9.69 -5.33 -21.64
C GLU A 95 -10.49 -5.06 -20.37
N GLU A 96 -10.88 -6.11 -19.65
CA GLU A 96 -11.74 -6.04 -18.46
C GLU A 96 -10.95 -6.08 -17.15
N GLN A 97 -9.72 -6.63 -17.16
CA GLN A 97 -8.97 -6.90 -15.95
C GLN A 97 -7.46 -6.61 -16.12
N PRO A 98 -6.85 -5.86 -15.19
CA PRO A 98 -5.41 -5.63 -15.18
C PRO A 98 -4.65 -6.92 -14.84
N GLN A 99 -3.36 -6.97 -15.16
CA GLN A 99 -2.52 -8.07 -14.71
C GLN A 99 -2.29 -7.98 -13.20
N MET A 100 -2.55 -9.06 -12.46
CA MET A 100 -2.51 -9.08 -10.99
C MET A 100 -1.34 -9.91 -10.43
N ALA A 101 -0.80 -10.82 -11.24
CA ALA A 101 0.30 -11.70 -10.92
C ALA A 101 1.36 -11.74 -12.04
N LYS A 102 2.64 -11.86 -11.67
CA LYS A 102 3.73 -12.00 -12.64
C LYS A 102 3.72 -13.33 -13.40
N ASP A 103 3.37 -14.41 -12.71
CA ASP A 103 3.43 -15.76 -13.20
C ASP A 103 2.47 -16.65 -12.39
N LEU A 104 2.21 -17.84 -12.93
CA LEU A 104 1.29 -18.81 -12.36
C LEU A 104 1.73 -19.29 -10.97
N ASP A 105 3.03 -19.51 -10.78
CA ASP A 105 3.56 -20.02 -9.53
C ASP A 105 3.36 -19.01 -8.40
N TYR A 106 3.56 -17.72 -8.68
CA TYR A 106 3.22 -16.64 -7.76
C TYR A 106 1.73 -16.58 -7.48
N ALA A 107 0.88 -16.60 -8.51
CA ALA A 107 -0.56 -16.59 -8.34
C ALA A 107 -1.02 -17.74 -7.43
N ARG A 108 -0.59 -18.97 -7.72
CA ARG A 108 -0.88 -20.16 -6.90
C ARG A 108 -0.39 -19.99 -5.47
N ALA A 109 0.87 -19.60 -5.27
CA ALA A 109 1.44 -19.46 -3.94
C ALA A 109 0.68 -18.43 -3.08
N VAL A 110 0.28 -17.29 -3.66
CA VAL A 110 -0.51 -16.27 -2.95
C VAL A 110 -1.91 -16.78 -2.65
N MET A 111 -2.57 -17.44 -3.61
CA MET A 111 -3.93 -17.96 -3.43
C MET A 111 -4.00 -19.10 -2.43
N ASP A 112 -3.03 -20.02 -2.45
CA ASP A 112 -2.93 -21.11 -1.49
C ASP A 112 -2.68 -20.56 -0.07
N ALA A 113 -1.82 -19.55 0.06
CA ALA A 113 -1.59 -18.87 1.34
C ALA A 113 -2.84 -18.13 1.83
N TRP A 114 -3.59 -17.50 0.93
CA TRP A 114 -4.86 -16.86 1.26
C TRP A 114 -5.88 -17.89 1.75
N LYS A 115 -6.13 -18.94 0.98
CA LYS A 115 -7.05 -20.03 1.37
C LYS A 115 -6.66 -20.67 2.70
N GLN A 116 -5.36 -20.91 2.91
CA GLN A 116 -4.90 -21.48 4.17
C GLN A 116 -5.18 -20.53 5.34
N GLU A 117 -4.94 -19.22 5.18
CA GLU A 117 -5.24 -18.25 6.23
C GLU A 117 -6.76 -18.13 6.51
N GLU A 118 -7.61 -18.24 5.49
CA GLU A 118 -9.06 -18.33 5.65
C GLU A 118 -9.49 -19.58 6.42
N LEU A 119 -8.89 -20.73 6.11
CA LEU A 119 -9.18 -22.00 6.80
C LEU A 119 -8.71 -22.01 8.26
N ASP A 120 -7.65 -21.27 8.57
CA ASP A 120 -7.08 -21.17 9.92
C ASP A 120 -7.81 -20.12 10.79
N ASP A 121 -8.67 -19.28 10.21
CA ASP A 121 -9.48 -18.30 10.95
C ASP A 121 -10.79 -18.94 11.44
N GLU A 122 -11.20 -18.62 12.67
CA GLU A 122 -12.46 -19.11 13.23
C GLU A 122 -13.67 -18.35 12.65
N ASN A 123 -13.44 -17.17 12.08
CA ASN A 123 -14.48 -16.33 11.51
C ASN A 123 -14.61 -16.57 10.00
N VAL A 124 -15.86 -16.55 9.51
CA VAL A 124 -16.11 -16.55 8.07
C VAL A 124 -15.62 -15.23 7.48
N TRP A 125 -14.79 -15.32 6.45
CA TRP A 125 -14.35 -14.15 5.71
C TRP A 125 -15.46 -13.66 4.80
N GLU A 126 -15.86 -12.41 5.00
CA GLU A 126 -16.86 -11.73 4.18
C GLU A 126 -16.26 -10.41 3.74
N THR A 127 -15.72 -10.38 2.53
CA THR A 127 -15.04 -9.21 2.01
C THR A 127 -15.55 -8.90 0.63
N VAL A 128 -15.83 -7.62 0.41
CA VAL A 128 -16.18 -7.07 -0.89
C VAL A 128 -15.14 -6.05 -1.29
N TRP A 129 -15.01 -5.87 -2.60
CA TRP A 129 -14.14 -4.86 -3.18
C TRP A 129 -14.77 -4.22 -4.40
N CYS A 130 -14.23 -3.07 -4.76
CA CYS A 130 -14.60 -2.35 -5.97
C CYS A 130 -13.42 -1.52 -6.46
N HIS A 131 -13.36 -1.33 -7.76
CA HIS A 131 -12.40 -0.41 -8.37
C HIS A 131 -12.75 1.03 -8.01
N CYS A 132 -11.72 1.82 -7.69
CA CYS A 132 -11.89 3.26 -7.52
C CYS A 132 -10.85 4.01 -8.36
N THR A 133 -11.31 5.08 -9.00
CA THR A 133 -10.44 6.04 -9.66
C THR A 133 -10.54 7.36 -8.90
N TYR A 134 -9.39 7.88 -8.51
CA TYR A 134 -9.25 9.20 -7.90
C TYR A 134 -8.20 9.98 -8.67
N SER A 135 -7.92 11.22 -8.28
CA SER A 135 -6.95 12.02 -9.01
C SER A 135 -6.11 12.88 -8.10
N THR A 136 -4.94 13.25 -8.61
CA THR A 136 -4.08 14.29 -8.03
C THR A 136 -3.88 15.40 -9.04
N GLN A 137 -3.64 16.62 -8.56
CA GLN A 137 -3.38 17.77 -9.42
C GLN A 137 -1.93 18.24 -9.24
N ASP A 138 -1.17 18.26 -10.34
CA ASP A 138 0.21 18.74 -10.38
C ASP A 138 0.37 19.78 -11.48
N ASP A 139 0.72 21.03 -11.15
CA ASP A 139 1.01 22.10 -12.10
C ASP A 139 -0.04 22.27 -13.24
N ASN A 140 -1.32 22.20 -12.88
CA ASN A 140 -2.50 22.24 -13.78
C ASN A 140 -2.77 20.97 -14.60
N GLN A 141 -2.04 19.89 -14.35
CA GLN A 141 -2.33 18.57 -14.89
C GLN A 141 -3.06 17.73 -13.84
N VAL A 142 -4.27 17.29 -14.18
CA VAL A 142 -4.97 16.24 -13.43
C VAL A 142 -4.39 14.89 -13.84
N THR A 143 -3.92 14.12 -12.87
CA THR A 143 -3.42 12.76 -13.08
C THR A 143 -4.37 11.78 -12.41
N PRO A 144 -4.99 10.86 -13.17
CA PRO A 144 -5.77 9.80 -12.57
C PRO A 144 -4.86 8.86 -11.78
N LEU A 145 -5.39 8.32 -10.70
CA LEU A 145 -4.79 7.29 -9.87
C LEU A 145 -5.84 6.20 -9.69
N TYR A 146 -5.38 4.97 -9.65
CA TYR A 146 -6.22 3.80 -9.59
C TYR A 146 -6.15 3.17 -8.21
N GLY A 147 -7.09 2.30 -7.90
CA GLY A 147 -7.06 1.62 -6.62
C GLY A 147 -8.23 0.70 -6.42
N HIS A 148 -8.25 0.10 -5.25
CA HIS A 148 -9.32 -0.77 -4.82
C HIS A 148 -9.72 -0.38 -3.42
N LEU A 149 -11.03 -0.25 -3.18
CA LEU A 149 -11.60 -0.16 -1.84
C LEU A 149 -12.03 -1.55 -1.42
N ILE A 150 -11.69 -1.95 -0.21
CA ILE A 150 -11.94 -3.29 0.35
C ILE A 150 -12.53 -3.14 1.75
N GLN A 151 -13.62 -3.83 2.03
CA GLN A 151 -14.32 -3.77 3.32
C GLN A 151 -15.23 -4.99 3.55
N LYS A 152 -15.81 -5.11 4.73
CA LYS A 152 -16.93 -6.04 4.97
C LYS A 152 -18.23 -5.45 4.42
N PRO A 153 -19.17 -6.25 3.88
CA PRO A 153 -20.48 -5.76 3.45
C PRO A 153 -21.21 -4.98 4.56
N SER A 154 -21.13 -5.48 5.80
CA SER A 154 -21.74 -4.87 6.98
C SER A 154 -21.20 -3.47 7.34
N THR A 155 -20.05 -3.08 6.78
CA THR A 155 -19.40 -1.80 7.10
C THR A 155 -20.26 -0.60 6.71
N ILE A 156 -20.98 -0.68 5.59
CA ILE A 156 -21.83 0.43 5.09
C ILE A 156 -23.07 0.62 5.98
N GLU A 157 -23.59 -0.47 6.54
CA GLU A 157 -24.79 -0.47 7.38
C GLU A 157 -24.49 -0.16 8.85
N SER A 158 -23.21 -0.13 9.22
CA SER A 158 -22.75 0.11 10.58
C SER A 158 -22.99 1.56 11.00
N GLU A 159 -23.60 1.76 12.17
CA GLU A 159 -23.69 3.10 12.79
C GLU A 159 -22.31 3.63 13.22
N LYS A 160 -21.33 2.74 13.42
CA LYS A 160 -19.98 3.10 13.80
C LYS A 160 -19.14 3.34 12.55
N LYS A 161 -18.48 4.49 12.49
CA LYS A 161 -17.51 4.76 11.44
C LYS A 161 -16.33 3.80 11.50
N ALA A 162 -15.97 3.24 10.35
CA ALA A 162 -14.84 2.33 10.20
C ALA A 162 -13.50 3.06 10.29
N CYS A 163 -12.45 2.35 10.70
CA CYS A 163 -11.09 2.86 10.51
C CYS A 163 -10.72 2.78 9.03
N GLY A 164 -10.03 3.81 8.53
CA GLY A 164 -9.44 3.76 7.19
C GLY A 164 -7.99 3.27 7.24
N VAL A 165 -7.57 2.44 6.29
CA VAL A 165 -6.16 2.06 6.14
C VAL A 165 -5.76 2.15 4.67
N ILE A 166 -4.65 2.84 4.39
CA ILE A 166 -4.11 2.94 3.03
C ILE A 166 -2.98 1.94 2.86
N PHE A 167 -3.10 1.06 1.87
CA PHE A 167 -2.03 0.18 1.43
C PHE A 167 -1.35 0.79 0.21
N PHE A 168 -0.13 1.27 0.40
CA PHE A 168 0.72 1.68 -0.71
C PHE A 168 1.39 0.47 -1.35
N HIS A 169 1.21 0.34 -2.66
CA HIS A 169 1.50 -0.90 -3.34
C HIS A 169 2.99 -1.24 -3.50
N THR A 170 3.25 -2.50 -3.86
CA THR A 170 4.60 -3.02 -4.13
C THR A 170 5.16 -2.45 -5.44
N GLY A 171 6.24 -3.02 -5.96
CA GLY A 171 6.66 -2.72 -7.32
C GLY A 171 5.63 -3.12 -8.39
N ALA A 172 4.60 -3.88 -8.06
CA ALA A 172 3.59 -4.47 -8.94
C ALA A 172 2.45 -3.55 -9.38
N GLY A 173 2.29 -2.39 -8.74
CA GLY A 173 1.11 -1.54 -8.93
C GLY A 173 -0.04 -1.90 -7.97
N PRO A 174 -1.15 -1.15 -8.02
CA PRO A 174 -2.29 -1.33 -7.11
C PRO A 174 -3.05 -2.66 -7.31
N HIS A 175 -2.81 -3.36 -8.42
CA HIS A 175 -3.48 -4.60 -8.79
C HIS A 175 -2.80 -5.87 -8.24
N ASP A 176 -1.74 -5.74 -7.45
CA ASP A 176 -1.00 -6.86 -6.90
C ASP A 176 -1.90 -7.80 -6.07
N LEU A 177 -2.02 -9.04 -6.52
CA LEU A 177 -2.81 -10.07 -5.84
C LEU A 177 -2.46 -10.22 -4.35
N PHE A 178 -1.17 -10.07 -4.01
CA PHE A 178 -0.72 -10.13 -2.62
C PHE A 178 -1.32 -9.01 -1.75
N LEU A 179 -1.50 -7.80 -2.30
CA LEU A 179 -2.05 -6.69 -1.55
C LEU A 179 -3.55 -6.85 -1.33
N LEU A 180 -4.27 -7.37 -2.33
CA LEU A 180 -5.70 -7.67 -2.18
C LEU A 180 -5.92 -8.73 -1.10
N TYR A 181 -5.13 -9.80 -1.13
CA TYR A 181 -5.10 -10.80 -0.07
C TYR A 181 -4.86 -10.16 1.31
N LYS A 182 -3.82 -9.34 1.47
CA LYS A 182 -3.53 -8.70 2.76
C LYS A 182 -4.58 -7.68 3.18
N ALA A 183 -5.25 -7.02 2.23
CA ALA A 183 -6.35 -6.12 2.52
C ALA A 183 -7.55 -6.90 3.07
N ALA A 184 -7.94 -7.99 2.40
CA ALA A 184 -8.99 -8.89 2.87
C ALA A 184 -8.67 -9.46 4.26
N SER A 185 -7.44 -9.92 4.47
CA SER A 185 -6.97 -10.42 5.78
C SER A 185 -7.11 -9.36 6.89
N LEU A 186 -6.70 -8.12 6.63
CA LEU A 186 -6.83 -7.03 7.60
C LEU A 186 -8.29 -6.69 7.90
N VAL A 187 -9.13 -6.61 6.88
CA VAL A 187 -10.56 -6.32 7.00
C VAL A 187 -11.26 -7.37 7.86
N ASN A 188 -10.96 -8.66 7.66
CA ASN A 188 -11.59 -9.73 8.44
C ASN A 188 -11.10 -9.81 9.89
N ARG A 189 -9.83 -9.47 10.14
CA ARG A 189 -9.20 -9.56 11.46
C ARG A 189 -9.36 -8.34 12.37
N GLY A 190 -10.05 -7.30 11.91
CA GLY A 190 -10.32 -6.08 12.69
C GLY A 190 -11.10 -6.30 14.00
N GLY A 191 -11.58 -7.51 14.27
CA GLY A 191 -12.37 -7.84 15.46
C GLY A 191 -13.69 -7.07 15.46
N ASP A 192 -14.00 -6.40 16.57
CA ASP A 192 -15.20 -5.56 16.75
C ASP A 192 -15.13 -4.22 15.99
N GLN A 193 -14.01 -3.95 15.31
CA GLN A 193 -13.78 -2.71 14.62
C GLN A 193 -13.80 -2.92 13.10
N ASP A 194 -14.80 -2.33 12.46
CA ASP A 194 -14.87 -2.22 11.01
C ASP A 194 -13.66 -1.45 10.46
N THR A 195 -13.11 -1.96 9.36
CA THR A 195 -11.94 -1.41 8.69
C THR A 195 -12.21 -1.35 7.19
N VAL A 196 -11.87 -0.21 6.57
CA VAL A 196 -11.91 0.01 5.13
C VAL A 196 -10.48 0.19 4.65
N VAL A 197 -10.07 -0.60 3.67
CA VAL A 197 -8.73 -0.53 3.09
C VAL A 197 -8.81 0.08 1.69
N LEU A 198 -7.96 1.08 1.43
CA LEU A 198 -7.67 1.57 0.08
C LEU A 198 -6.31 1.04 -0.37
N VAL A 199 -6.27 0.18 -1.38
CA VAL A 199 -5.01 -0.14 -2.09
C VAL A 199 -4.75 0.99 -3.08
N ALA A 200 -3.83 1.89 -2.71
CA ALA A 200 -3.61 3.16 -3.38
C ALA A 200 -2.49 3.10 -4.42
N ASP A 201 -2.80 3.50 -5.64
CA ASP A 201 -1.83 3.76 -6.70
C ASP A 201 -1.00 5.01 -6.45
N ILE A 202 0.30 4.86 -6.69
CA ILE A 202 1.25 5.97 -6.70
C ILE A 202 1.90 6.16 -8.05
N LEU A 203 1.67 5.31 -9.05
CA LEU A 203 2.33 5.34 -10.37
C LEU A 203 1.42 5.80 -11.51
N SER A 204 0.10 5.88 -11.32
CA SER A 204 -0.91 6.02 -12.39
C SER A 204 -1.04 4.73 -13.22
N ASP A 205 -0.80 3.57 -12.59
CA ASP A 205 -0.77 2.26 -13.22
C ASP A 205 -2.18 1.65 -13.29
N GLU A 206 -2.83 1.80 -14.43
CA GLU A 206 -4.19 1.32 -14.72
C GLU A 206 -4.27 -0.18 -15.01
N THR A 207 -3.21 -0.74 -15.59
CA THR A 207 -3.27 -2.06 -16.25
C THR A 207 -2.29 -3.09 -15.69
N GLY A 208 -1.45 -2.71 -14.73
CA GLY A 208 -0.45 -3.60 -14.12
C GLY A 208 0.87 -3.61 -14.89
N TRP A 209 1.40 -2.44 -15.26
CA TRP A 209 2.61 -2.29 -16.08
C TRP A 209 3.84 -3.02 -15.54
N ALA A 210 3.91 -3.20 -14.22
CA ALA A 210 5.03 -3.86 -13.57
C ALA A 210 5.17 -5.34 -13.91
N TRP A 211 4.06 -5.99 -14.28
CA TRP A 211 4.00 -7.41 -14.59
C TRP A 211 4.10 -7.71 -16.09
N GLY A 212 3.90 -6.71 -16.94
CA GLY A 212 4.09 -6.84 -18.37
C GLY A 212 5.53 -7.18 -18.75
N ALA A 213 5.69 -7.84 -19.90
CA ALA A 213 7.01 -8.13 -20.46
C ALA A 213 7.80 -6.84 -20.77
N ASP A 214 7.08 -5.78 -21.17
CA ASP A 214 7.64 -4.43 -21.30
C ASP A 214 7.38 -3.59 -20.05
N ARG A 215 8.44 -3.38 -19.27
CA ARG A 215 8.42 -2.57 -18.04
C ARG A 215 8.89 -1.13 -18.26
N THR A 216 8.96 -0.67 -19.50
CA THR A 216 9.49 0.66 -19.83
C THR A 216 8.68 1.77 -19.16
N LEU A 217 7.35 1.72 -19.28
CA LEU A 217 6.46 2.73 -18.69
C LEU A 217 6.54 2.72 -17.14
N TYR A 218 6.50 1.53 -16.53
CA TYR A 218 6.72 1.35 -15.10
C TYR A 218 8.03 1.99 -14.64
N ASN A 219 9.15 1.68 -15.30
CA ASN A 219 10.47 2.18 -14.93
C ASN A 219 10.56 3.71 -15.09
N GLN A 220 9.97 4.26 -16.14
CA GLN A 220 9.91 5.71 -16.37
C GLN A 220 9.11 6.41 -15.27
N GLN A 221 7.92 5.94 -14.94
CA GLN A 221 7.05 6.56 -13.92
C GLN A 221 7.65 6.42 -12.52
N ARG A 222 8.15 5.22 -12.18
CA ARG A 222 8.85 4.99 -10.91
C ARG A 222 10.05 5.95 -10.76
N LYS A 223 10.88 6.06 -11.81
CA LYS A 223 12.05 6.95 -11.78
C LYS A 223 11.63 8.41 -11.61
N LYS A 224 10.66 8.87 -12.42
CA LYS A 224 10.12 10.23 -12.37
C LYS A 224 9.60 10.59 -10.97
N LEU A 225 8.96 9.64 -10.28
CA LEU A 225 8.34 9.87 -8.98
C LEU A 225 9.33 9.80 -7.80
N LEU A 226 10.31 8.88 -7.86
CA LEU A 226 11.24 8.66 -6.74
C LEU A 226 12.44 9.60 -6.74
N GLU A 227 12.87 10.07 -7.92
CA GLU A 227 14.00 11.00 -8.05
C GLU A 227 13.53 12.46 -7.95
N ALA A 228 14.40 13.37 -7.52
CA ALA A 228 14.08 14.80 -7.51
C ALA A 228 13.85 15.30 -8.95
N PRO A 229 12.80 16.12 -9.21
CA PRO A 229 11.90 16.76 -8.24
C PRO A 229 10.65 15.96 -7.83
N GLY A 230 10.46 14.72 -8.29
CA GLY A 230 9.24 13.91 -8.14
C GLY A 230 8.75 13.61 -6.72
N ARG A 231 9.54 13.90 -5.67
CA ARG A 231 9.08 13.72 -4.28
C ARG A 231 7.88 14.61 -3.94
N SER A 232 7.78 15.81 -4.50
CA SER A 232 6.60 16.67 -4.32
C SER A 232 5.36 16.04 -4.97
N THR A 233 5.51 15.49 -6.19
CA THR A 233 4.44 14.73 -6.85
C THR A 233 4.02 13.51 -6.01
N LEU A 234 4.97 12.78 -5.41
CA LEU A 234 4.65 11.67 -4.52
C LEU A 234 3.84 12.10 -3.30
N GLN A 235 4.19 13.22 -2.66
CA GLN A 235 3.42 13.79 -1.54
C GLN A 235 1.99 14.15 -1.96
N LYS A 236 1.81 14.73 -3.14
CA LYS A 236 0.47 15.04 -3.69
C LYS A 236 -0.36 13.77 -3.94
N ARG A 237 0.27 12.67 -4.39
CA ARG A 237 -0.40 11.36 -4.56
C ARG A 237 -0.77 10.73 -3.20
N VAL A 238 0.10 10.83 -2.20
CA VAL A 238 -0.20 10.42 -0.81
C VAL A 238 -1.38 11.20 -0.26
N GLN A 239 -1.39 12.52 -0.42
CA GLN A 239 -2.48 13.37 0.03
C GLN A 239 -3.80 13.03 -0.68
N ALA A 240 -3.76 12.77 -1.99
CA ALA A 240 -4.93 12.33 -2.74
C ALA A 240 -5.52 11.02 -2.18
N ALA A 241 -4.69 10.01 -1.91
CA ALA A 241 -5.15 8.75 -1.31
C ALA A 241 -5.78 8.95 0.09
N ILE A 242 -5.20 9.84 0.92
CA ILE A 242 -5.79 10.20 2.22
C ILE A 242 -7.15 10.85 2.03
N GLN A 243 -7.26 11.83 1.14
CA GLN A 243 -8.51 12.53 0.85
C GLN A 243 -9.58 11.58 0.31
N THR A 244 -9.19 10.60 -0.51
CA THR A 244 -10.10 9.56 -1.02
C THR A 244 -10.76 8.79 0.12
N LEU A 245 -10.00 8.33 1.12
CA LEU A 245 -10.60 7.66 2.29
C LEU A 245 -11.40 8.63 3.17
N GLN A 246 -10.91 9.85 3.40
CA GLN A 246 -11.60 10.83 4.26
C GLN A 246 -12.96 11.26 3.72
N ALA A 247 -13.17 11.19 2.42
CA ALA A 247 -14.42 11.55 1.79
C ALA A 247 -15.50 10.46 1.88
N LEU A 248 -15.15 9.25 2.31
CA LEU A 248 -16.13 8.19 2.54
C LEU A 248 -16.88 8.48 3.85
N GLU A 249 -18.19 8.71 3.79
CA GLU A 249 -18.99 9.13 4.95
C GLU A 249 -18.94 8.13 6.11
N TYR A 250 -18.82 6.84 5.80
CA TYR A 250 -18.73 5.71 6.73
C TYR A 250 -17.31 5.45 7.27
N VAL A 251 -16.30 6.21 6.82
CA VAL A 251 -14.93 6.16 7.36
C VAL A 251 -14.74 7.26 8.40
N ASP A 252 -14.07 6.92 9.50
CA ASP A 252 -13.62 7.88 10.50
C ASP A 252 -12.38 8.61 9.97
N SER A 253 -12.61 9.85 9.54
CA SER A 253 -11.60 10.71 8.93
C SER A 253 -10.43 11.06 9.84
N ASP A 254 -10.52 10.78 11.15
CA ASP A 254 -9.48 11.04 12.17
C ASP A 254 -8.76 9.76 12.64
N ARG A 255 -9.06 8.62 11.99
CA ARG A 255 -8.53 7.30 12.34
C ARG A 255 -8.02 6.56 11.12
N LEU A 256 -7.02 7.15 10.47
CA LEU A 256 -6.38 6.56 9.31
C LEU A 256 -5.05 5.89 9.68
N GLY A 257 -4.82 4.70 9.15
CA GLY A 257 -3.53 4.02 9.15
C GLY A 257 -2.91 3.99 7.75
N VAL A 258 -1.60 3.77 7.67
CA VAL A 258 -0.90 3.57 6.39
C VAL A 258 0.05 2.39 6.50
N MET A 259 0.10 1.57 5.45
CA MET A 259 1.04 0.46 5.32
C MET A 259 1.64 0.48 3.91
N GLY A 260 2.83 -0.10 3.76
CA GLY A 260 3.48 -0.14 2.47
C GLY A 260 4.55 -1.23 2.40
N TRP A 261 4.68 -1.84 1.23
CA TRP A 261 5.62 -2.93 0.98
C TRP A 261 6.56 -2.55 -0.16
N CYS A 262 7.87 -2.82 0.01
CA CYS A 262 8.88 -2.55 -1.02
C CYS A 262 8.81 -1.10 -1.54
N LEU A 263 8.32 -0.89 -2.77
CA LEU A 263 8.11 0.45 -3.34
C LEU A 263 7.19 1.30 -2.45
N GLY A 264 6.14 0.70 -1.89
CA GLY A 264 5.16 1.34 -1.01
C GLY A 264 5.75 1.86 0.30
N GLY A 265 6.97 1.48 0.68
CA GLY A 265 7.66 2.11 1.80
C GLY A 265 7.96 3.60 1.56
N HIS A 266 8.15 4.02 0.31
CA HIS A 266 8.45 5.41 -0.01
C HIS A 266 7.31 6.39 0.33
N PRO A 267 6.05 6.16 -0.09
CA PRO A 267 4.93 7.01 0.31
C PRO A 267 4.67 6.98 1.82
N VAL A 268 4.83 5.84 2.50
CA VAL A 268 4.71 5.78 3.98
C VAL A 268 5.65 6.78 4.66
N MET A 269 6.89 6.91 4.17
CA MET A 269 7.83 7.91 4.70
C MET A 269 7.43 9.35 4.36
N GLU A 270 6.66 9.58 3.29
CA GLU A 270 6.18 10.91 2.91
C GLU A 270 4.94 11.33 3.69
N VAL A 271 4.13 10.39 4.21
CA VAL A 271 2.98 10.69 5.07
C VAL A 271 3.37 11.59 6.24
N ALA A 272 4.52 11.33 6.87
CA ALA A 272 5.02 12.16 7.97
C ALA A 272 5.32 13.62 7.58
N LYS A 273 5.58 13.89 6.29
CA LYS A 273 5.85 15.23 5.77
C LYS A 273 4.61 15.96 5.26
N VAL A 274 3.53 15.22 5.00
CA VAL A 274 2.24 15.79 4.59
C VAL A 274 1.52 16.42 5.79
N GLU A 275 2.00 16.17 7.03
CA GLU A 275 1.50 16.78 8.27
C GLU A 275 -0.03 16.65 8.46
N ASN A 276 -0.61 15.54 7.98
CA ASN A 276 -2.04 15.28 8.14
C ASN A 276 -2.33 14.63 9.50
N PRO A 277 -3.01 15.32 10.44
CA PRO A 277 -3.24 14.81 11.80
C PRO A 277 -4.17 13.59 11.86
N ALA A 278 -4.90 13.29 10.78
CA ALA A 278 -5.75 12.12 10.69
C ALA A 278 -4.99 10.79 10.65
N VAL A 279 -3.75 10.81 10.14
CA VAL A 279 -2.96 9.59 9.95
C VAL A 279 -2.19 9.27 11.23
N ARG A 280 -2.53 8.14 11.83
CA ARG A 280 -1.93 7.63 13.07
C ARG A 280 -0.79 6.69 12.71
N ALA A 281 0.40 6.99 13.24
CA ALA A 281 1.61 6.18 13.12
C ALA A 281 1.81 5.27 14.34
#